data_AF-A0A380T1K3-F1
#
_entry.id   AF-A0A380T1K3-F1
#
_cell.length_a   1.000
_cell.length_b   1.000
_cell.length_c   1.000
_cell.angle_alpha   90.00
_cell.angle_beta   90.00
_cell.angle_gamma   90.00
#
_symmetry.space_group_name_H-M   'P 1'
#
loop_
_entity.id
_entity.type
_entity.pdbx_description
1 polymer ?
#
loop_
_entity_poly.entity_id
_entity_poly.type
_entity_poly.pdbx_seq_one_letter_code
_entity_poly.pdbx_strand_id
1 'polypeptide(L)' 'MPDHPLYTEAVEALKIYHQAQAAGVVGAELERLRLMAEHRFQAVTDYQLNALGGPGEKGH' A
#
# COMPACT_ATOMS: atom_id res chain seq x y z
N MET A 1 0.33 -7.29 -16.65
CA MET A 1 1.22 -6.12 -16.68
C MET A 1 1.11 -5.46 -15.32
N PRO A 2 2.22 -5.10 -14.66
CA PRO A 2 2.26 -4.69 -13.24
C PRO A 2 1.78 -3.26 -12.99
N ASP A 3 0.89 -2.73 -13.84
CA ASP A 3 0.33 -1.39 -13.75
C ASP A 3 -0.94 -1.38 -12.88
N HIS A 4 -0.90 -2.02 -11.72
CA HIS A 4 -1.97 -1.82 -10.73
C HIS A 4 -1.70 -0.48 -10.04
N PRO A 5 -2.55 0.54 -10.23
CA PRO A 5 -2.32 1.87 -9.67
C PRO A 5 -2.12 1.82 -8.14
N LEU A 6 -2.79 0.88 -7.46
CA LEU A 6 -2.63 0.63 -6.03
C LEU A 6 -1.18 0.25 -5.64
N TYR A 7 -0.50 -0.55 -6.47
CA TYR A 7 0.89 -0.94 -6.22
C TYR A 7 1.83 0.26 -6.39
N THR A 8 1.63 1.05 -7.45
CA THR A 8 2.39 2.29 -7.67
C THR A 8 2.20 3.27 -6.51
N GLU A 9 0.96 3.44 -6.02
CA GLU A 9 0.67 4.29 -4.86
C GLU A 9 1.32 3.78 -3.55
N ALA A 10 1.36 2.46 -3.34
CA ALA A 10 2.03 1.87 -2.18
C ALA A 10 3.56 2.06 -2.22
N VAL A 11 4.17 1.86 -3.39
CA VAL A 11 5.60 2.08 -3.60
C VAL A 11 5.96 3.56 -3.46
N GLU A 12 5.12 4.47 -3.95
CA GLU A 12 5.31 5.91 -3.80
C GLU A 12 5.25 6.34 -2.33
N ALA A 13 4.27 5.85 -1.57
CA ALA A 13 4.16 6.14 -0.14
C ALA A 13 5.40 5.66 0.64
N LEU A 14 5.92 4.47 0.31
CA LEU A 14 7.15 3.95 0.91
C LEU A 14 8.38 4.82 0.56
N LYS A 15 8.46 5.30 -0.68
CA LYS A 15 9.53 6.17 -1.14
C LYS A 15 9.52 7.51 -0.39
N ILE A 16 8.34 8.09 -0.14
CA ILE A 16 8.17 9.31 0.65
C ILE A 16 8.60 9.08 2.10
N TYR A 17 8.21 7.96 2.71
CA TYR A 17 8.67 7.59 4.06
C TYR A 17 10.21 7.53 4.15
N HIS A 18 10.87 6.88 3.20
CA HIS A 18 12.33 6.80 3.19
C HIS A 18 13.00 8.15 2.93
N GLN A 19 12.42 9.00 2.08
CA GLN A 19 12.92 10.37 1.89
C GLN A 19 12.79 11.21 3.16
N ALA A 20 11.66 11.11 3.86
CA ALA A 20 11.45 11.79 5.13
C ALA A 20 12.44 11.30 6.19
N GLN A 21 12.66 9.98 6.29
CA GLN A 21 13.66 9.40 7.17
C GLN A 21 15.08 9.90 6.85
N ALA A 22 15.45 9.94 5.56
CA ALA A 22 16.75 10.43 5.10
C ALA A 22 16.92 11.95 5.33
N ALA A 23 15.83 12.71 5.28
CA ALA A 23 15.79 14.12 5.62
C ALA A 23 15.82 14.40 7.13
N GLY A 24 15.85 13.35 7.97
CA GLY A 24 15.86 13.46 9.42
C GLY A 24 14.49 13.76 10.04
N VAL A 25 13.39 13.56 9.30
CA VAL A 25 12.03 13.61 9.84
C VAL A 25 11.87 12.46 10.83
N VAL A 26 11.40 12.77 12.03
CA VAL A 26 11.24 11.82 13.14
C VAL A 26 9.94 12.09 13.89
N GLY A 27 9.56 11.16 14.76
CA GLY A 27 8.37 11.28 15.60
C GLY A 27 7.07 11.07 14.82
N ALA A 28 6.03 11.80 15.20
CA ALA A 28 4.66 11.58 14.70
C ALA A 28 4.54 11.69 13.18
N GLU A 29 5.36 12.54 12.53
CA GLU A 29 5.30 12.73 11.08
C GLU A 29 5.89 11.51 10.33
N LEU A 30 7.01 10.97 10.82
CA LEU A 30 7.59 9.77 10.24
C LEU A 30 6.69 8.54 10.47
N GLU A 31 6.09 8.45 11.66
CA GLU A 31 5.16 7.38 12.00
C GLU A 31 3.88 7.44 11.15
N ARG A 32 3.36 8.64 10.88
CA ARG A 32 2.23 8.84 9.97
C ARG A 32 2.56 8.36 8.56
N LEU A 33 3.73 8.72 8.03
CA LEU A 33 4.17 8.26 6.70
C LEU A 33 4.31 6.74 6.64
N ARG A 34 4.82 6.12 7.71
CA ARG A 34 4.91 4.67 7.83
C ARG A 34 3.52 4.00 7.77
N LEU A 35 2.58 4.49 8.58
CA LEU A 35 1.21 3.96 8.62
C LEU A 35 0.50 4.14 7.27
N MET A 36 0.73 5.26 6.58
CA MET A 36 0.18 5.47 5.24
C MET A 36 0.74 4.46 4.24
N ALA A 37 2.06 4.19 4.25
CA ALA A 37 2.64 3.16 3.40
C ALA A 37 2.08 1.77 3.71
N GLU A 38 2.02 1.40 4.99
CA GLU A 38 1.50 0.09 5.43
C GLU A 38 0.04 -0.12 5.01
N HIS A 39 -0.83 0.88 5.21
CA HIS A 39 -2.22 0.83 4.78
C HIS A 39 -2.36 0.66 3.26
N ARG A 40 -1.50 1.32 2.46
CA ARG A 40 -1.50 1.18 1.00
C ARG A 40 -1.09 -0.22 0.57
N PHE A 41 -0.11 -0.83 1.24
CA PHE A 41 0.25 -2.23 0.99
C PHE A 41 -0.88 -3.19 1.38
N GLN A 42 -1.56 -2.96 2.49
CA GLN A 42 -2.75 -3.75 2.85
C GLN A 42 -3.85 -3.65 1.78
N ALA A 43 -4.11 -2.45 1.26
CA ALA A 43 -5.11 -2.25 0.20
C ALA A 43 -4.72 -2.98 -1.10
N VAL A 44 -3.43 -3.04 -1.44
CA VAL A 44 -2.94 -3.84 -2.57
C VAL A 44 -3.18 -5.33 -2.33
N THR A 45 -2.87 -5.83 -1.13
CA THR A 45 -3.08 -7.24 -0.77
C THR A 45 -4.57 -7.59 -0.76
N ASP A 46 -5.42 -6.75 -0.19
CA ASP A 46 -6.88 -6.91 -0.19
C ASP A 46 -7.42 -6.92 -1.61
N TYR A 47 -6.98 -5.98 -2.45
CA TYR A 47 -7.35 -5.95 -3.86
C TYR A 47 -6.90 -7.21 -4.60
N GLN A 48 -5.67 -7.68 -4.38
CA GLN A 48 -5.18 -8.93 -4.98
C GLN A 48 -5.98 -10.13 -4.51
N LEU A 49 -6.31 -10.21 -3.22
CA LEU A 49 -7.13 -11.29 -2.67
C LEU A 49 -8.55 -11.26 -3.23
N ASN A 50 -9.17 -10.09 -3.37
CA ASN A 50 -10.50 -9.94 -3.96
C ASN A 50 -10.51 -10.14 -5.49
N ALA A 51 -9.47 -9.69 -6.19
CA ALA A 51 -9.37 -9.78 -7.65
C ALA A 51 -8.90 -11.17 -8.13
N LEU A 52 -8.02 -11.84 -7.37
CA LEU A 52 -7.49 -13.18 -7.70
C LEU A 52 -8.25 -14.30 -6.98
N GLY A 53 -8.87 -14.00 -5.83
CA GLY A 53 -9.77 -14.90 -5.09
C GLY A 53 -11.23 -14.67 -5.48
N GLY A 54 -11.53 -14.66 -6.78
CA GLY A 54 -12.87 -14.40 -7.32
C GLY A 54 -13.99 -15.23 -6.66
N PRO A 55 -15.27 -14.88 -6.87
CA PRO A 55 -16.39 -15.56 -6.23
C PRO A 55 -16.38 -17.06 -6.59
N GLY A 56 -15.86 -17.89 -5.70
CA GLY A 56 -16.59 -19.09 -5.37
C GLY A 56 -17.94 -18.62 -4.82
N GLU A 57 -19.04 -19.23 -5.25
CA GLU A 57 -20.38 -19.01 -4.69
C GLU A 57 -21.18 -17.81 -5.26
N LYS A 58 -21.43 -17.82 -6.57
CA LYS A 58 -22.80 -17.60 -7.09
C LYS A 58 -23.10 -18.62 -8.18
N GLY A 59 -23.14 -19.90 -7.78
CA GLY A 59 -23.79 -20.97 -8.54
C GLY A 59 -25.13 -21.29 -7.87
N HIS A 60 -26.19 -21.18 -8.66
CA HIS A 60 -27.61 -21.34 -8.36
C HIS A 60 -27.97 -22.67 -7.69
#